data_AF-A0A843ELE4-F1
#
_entry.id   AF-A0A843ELE4-F1
#
_cell.length_a   1.000
_cell.length_b   1.000
_cell.length_c   1.000
_cell.angle_alpha   90.00
_cell.angle_beta   90.00
_cell.angle_gamma   90.00
#
_symmetry.space_group_name_H-M   'P 1'
#
loop_
_entity.id
_entity.type
_entity.pdbx_description
1 polymer ?
#
loop_
_entity_poly.entity_id
_entity_poly.type
_entity_poly.pdbx_seq_one_letter_code
_entity_poly.pdbx_strand_id
1 'polypeptide(L)' 'MIDFEVEDTPAVVKADKTLTLFMLNTMAYNARKFTPEGGSVEFEVEPVANFDGKTTLRMIMKDTGIGMDEDFLPH' A
#
# COMPACT_ATOMS: atom_id res chain seq x y z
N MET A 1 13.84 -10.13 -11.42
CA MET A 1 13.03 -10.30 -10.20
C MET A 1 12.72 -8.90 -9.65
N ILE A 2 11.60 -8.72 -8.94
CA ILE A 2 11.36 -7.50 -8.15
C ILE A 2 11.43 -7.85 -6.68
N ASP A 3 11.90 -6.93 -5.86
CA ASP A 3 11.90 -7.09 -4.41
C ASP A 3 10.53 -6.67 -3.86
N PHE A 4 9.96 -7.49 -2.97
CA PHE A 4 8.67 -7.22 -2.34
C PHE A 4 8.80 -7.33 -0.83
N GLU A 5 8.69 -6.20 -0.15
CA GLU A 5 8.89 -6.08 1.29
C GLU A 5 7.59 -5.66 1.98
N VAL A 6 7.30 -6.32 3.11
CA VAL A 6 6.12 -6.05 3.93
C VAL A 6 6.62 -5.83 5.35
N GLU A 7 6.38 -4.65 5.89
CA GLU A 7 6.79 -4.33 7.25
C GLU A 7 5.81 -4.94 8.26
N ASP A 8 6.37 -5.52 9.34
CA ASP A 8 5.59 -6.00 10.46
C ASP A 8 4.91 -4.84 11.19
N THR A 9 3.65 -5.03 11.59
CA THR A 9 2.89 -4.02 12.33
C THR A 9 2.11 -4.64 13.49
N PRO A 10 2.11 -4.00 14.67
CA PRO A 10 1.24 -4.41 15.78
C PRO A 10 -0.20 -3.91 15.62
N ALA A 11 -0.49 -3.11 14.59
CA ALA A 11 -1.80 -2.51 14.38
C ALA A 11 -2.85 -3.56 13.97
N VAL A 12 -4.04 -3.48 14.57
CA VAL A 12 -5.17 -4.35 14.23
C VAL A 12 -6.35 -3.48 13.82
N VAL A 13 -6.91 -3.74 12.63
CA VAL A 13 -8.07 -3.03 12.12
C VAL A 13 -9.31 -3.92 12.14
N LYS A 14 -10.45 -3.35 12.55
CA LYS A 14 -11.75 -4.02 12.43
C LYS A 14 -12.33 -3.74 11.04
N ALA A 15 -12.22 -4.70 10.14
CA ALA A 15 -12.70 -4.59 8.76
C ALA A 15 -13.13 -5.98 8.22
N ASP A 16 -13.79 -6.00 7.06
CA ASP A 16 -14.03 -7.24 6.34
C ASP A 16 -12.71 -7.77 5.77
N LYS A 17 -12.31 -8.97 6.19
CA LYS A 17 -11.03 -9.56 5.81
C LYS A 17 -10.90 -9.79 4.30
N THR A 18 -11.98 -10.21 3.64
CA THR A 18 -11.96 -10.57 2.21
C THR A 18 -11.83 -9.32 1.36
N LEU A 19 -12.64 -8.31 1.65
CA LEU A 19 -12.59 -7.03 0.92
C LEU A 19 -11.26 -6.30 1.18
N THR A 20 -10.76 -6.34 2.42
CA THR A 20 -9.46 -5.75 2.75
C THR A 20 -8.32 -6.42 1.99
N LEU A 21 -8.30 -7.76 1.96
CA LEU A 21 -7.32 -8.51 1.20
C LEU A 21 -7.42 -8.23 -0.30
N PHE A 22 -8.64 -8.10 -0.84
CA PHE A 22 -8.84 -7.76 -2.25
C PHE A 22 -8.28 -6.36 -2.59
N MET A 23 -8.53 -5.35 -1.74
CA MET A 23 -7.98 -4.01 -1.91
C MET A 23 -6.44 -4.04 -1.93
N LEU A 24 -5.82 -4.66 -0.92
CA LEU A 24 -4.36 -4.75 -0.80
C LEU A 24 -3.74 -5.51 -1.97
N ASN A 25 -4.31 -6.66 -2.35
CA ASN A 25 -3.83 -7.45 -3.48
C ASN A 25 -3.93 -6.68 -4.80
N THR A 26 -5.00 -5.90 -5.00
CA THR A 26 -5.19 -5.12 -6.23
C THR A 26 -4.12 -4.04 -6.35
N MET A 27 -3.82 -3.33 -5.24
CA MET A 27 -2.74 -2.35 -5.23
C MET A 27 -1.38 -3.02 -5.46
N ALA A 28 -1.09 -4.12 -4.76
CA ALA A 28 0.20 -4.83 -4.88
C ALA A 28 0.42 -5.39 -6.28
N TYR A 29 -0.66 -5.89 -6.89
CA TYR A 29 -0.63 -6.36 -8.27
C TYR A 29 -0.29 -5.21 -9.23
N ASN A 30 -0.89 -4.03 -9.05
CA ASN A 30 -0.60 -2.87 -9.88
C ASN A 30 0.86 -2.42 -9.72
N ALA A 31 1.33 -2.27 -8.48
CA ALA A 31 2.71 -1.93 -8.17
C ALA A 31 3.70 -2.90 -8.86
N ARG A 32 3.49 -4.21 -8.69
CA ARG A 32 4.30 -5.24 -9.36
C ARG A 32 4.23 -5.17 -10.88
N LYS A 33 3.04 -4.95 -11.44
CA LYS A 33 2.84 -4.94 -12.90
C LYS A 33 3.60 -3.80 -13.58
N PHE A 34 3.71 -2.65 -12.91
CA PHE A 34 4.31 -1.43 -13.46
C PHE A 34 5.73 -1.15 -12.93
N THR A 35 6.27 -2.04 -12.11
CA THR A 35 7.67 -2.00 -11.66
C THR A 35 8.55 -2.88 -12.53
N PRO A 36 9.55 -2.31 -13.24
CA PRO A 36 10.51 -3.08 -14.03
C PRO A 36 11.35 -4.05 -13.19
N GLU A 37 11.99 -5.00 -13.86
CA GLU A 37 12.94 -5.91 -13.23
C GLU A 37 14.09 -5.14 -12.54
N GLY A 38 14.42 -5.54 -11.31
CA GLY A 38 15.40 -4.86 -10.46
C GLY A 38 14.83 -3.73 -9.60
N GLY A 39 13.54 -3.42 -9.71
CA GLY A 39 12.84 -2.49 -8.81
C GLY A 39 12.30 -3.14 -7.54
N SER A 40 11.76 -2.32 -6.64
CA SER A 40 11.17 -2.74 -5.37
C SER A 40 9.72 -2.28 -5.21
N VAL A 41 8.98 -3.01 -4.38
CA VAL A 41 7.65 -2.66 -3.88
C VAL A 41 7.63 -2.89 -2.38
N GLU A 42 7.25 -1.86 -1.63
CA GLU A 42 7.22 -1.81 -0.17
C GLU A 42 5.77 -1.59 0.31
N PHE A 43 5.36 -2.32 1.35
CA PHE A 43 4.10 -2.09 2.06
C PHE A 43 4.35 -1.87 3.55
N GLU A 44 3.93 -0.70 4.04
CA GLU A 44 4.07 -0.28 5.43
C GLU A 44 2.75 0.29 5.97
N VAL A 45 2.60 0.30 7.30
CA VAL A 45 1.43 0.84 7.98
C VAL A 45 1.86 1.69 9.17
N GLU A 46 1.49 2.97 9.15
CA GLU A 46 1.82 3.92 10.22
C GLU A 46 0.56 4.55 10.84
N PRO A 47 0.55 4.79 12.17
CA PRO A 47 -0.49 5.59 12.80
C PRO A 47 -0.25 7.08 12.55
N VAL A 48 -1.27 7.81 12.08
CA VAL A 48 -1.13 9.22 11.69
C VAL A 48 -1.97 10.19 12.51
N ALA A 49 -3.00 9.69 13.20
CA ALA A 49 -3.80 10.48 14.11
C ALA A 49 -4.47 9.60 15.16
N ASN A 50 -4.71 10.18 16.33
CA ASN A 50 -5.51 9.57 17.39
C ASN A 50 -6.63 10.54 17.78
N PHE A 51 -7.87 10.08 17.71
CA PHE A 51 -9.04 10.88 18.06
C PHE A 51 -10.16 10.01 18.62
N ASP A 52 -10.73 10.42 19.76
CA ASP A 52 -11.89 9.78 20.39
C ASP A 52 -11.75 8.25 20.57
N GLY A 53 -10.60 7.82 21.08
CA GLY A 53 -10.28 6.40 21.29
C GLY A 53 -10.08 5.58 20.00
N LYS A 54 -10.02 6.24 18.83
CA LYS A 54 -9.71 5.63 17.54
C LYS A 54 -8.37 6.11 17.02
N THR A 55 -7.66 5.22 16.34
CA THR A 55 -6.42 5.52 15.64
C THR A 55 -6.69 5.48 14.14
N THR A 56 -6.28 6.54 13.43
CA THR A 56 -6.22 6.54 11.98
C THR A 56 -4.90 5.92 11.56
N LEU A 57 -4.97 4.84 10.79
CA LEU A 57 -3.82 4.19 10.18
C LEU A 57 -3.70 4.66 8.73
N ARG A 58 -2.49 4.94 8.28
CA ARG A 58 -2.14 5.12 6.88
C ARG A 58 -1.45 3.85 6.42
N MET A 59 -2.04 3.20 5.42
CA MET A 59 -1.43 2.07 4.72
C MET A 59 -0.75 2.63 3.47
N ILE A 60 0.53 2.37 3.31
CA ILE A 60 1.35 2.95 2.25
C ILE A 60 1.84 1.80 1.38
N MET A 61 1.58 1.92 0.09
CA MET A 61 2.18 1.06 -0.93
C MET A 61 3.06 1.92 -1.80
N LYS A 62 4.33 1.58 -1.85
CA LYS A 62 5.36 2.34 -2.57
C LYS A 62 6.04 1.41 -3.54
N ASP A 63 6.21 1.87 -4.77
CA ASP A 63 6.91 1.14 -5.81
C ASP A 63 7.94 2.04 -6.50
N THR A 64 8.96 1.42 -7.10
CA THR A 64 9.96 2.12 -7.92
C THR A 64 9.65 1.97 -9.41
N GLY A 65 8.37 1.85 -9.76
CA GLY A 65 7.91 1.64 -11.12
C GLY A 65 7.94 2.89 -11.97
N ILE A 66 7.31 2.79 -13.13
CA ILE A 66 7.32 3.86 -14.14
C ILE A 66 6.52 5.11 -13.75
N GLY A 67 5.80 5.07 -12.62
CA GLY A 67 4.89 6.12 -12.18
C GLY A 67 3.59 6.19 -12.98
N MET A 68 2.84 7.27 -12.78
CA MET A 68 1.65 7.60 -13.56
C MET A 68 1.89 8.92 -14.29
N ASP A 69 1.35 9.04 -15.50
CA ASP A 69 1.32 10.32 -16.21
C ASP A 69 0.52 11.35 -15.39
N GLU A 70 0.93 12.62 -15.40
CA GLU A 70 0.26 13.68 -14.66
C GLU A 70 -1.19 13.86 -15.12
N ASP A 71 -1.48 13.57 -16.39
CA ASP A 71 -2.82 13.62 -16.97
C ASP A 71 -3.79 12.59 -16.35
N PHE A 72 -3.29 11.54 -15.69
CA PHE A 72 -4.12 10.56 -14.96
C PHE A 72 -4.33 10.92 -13.49
N LEU A 73 -3.69 11.98 -12.98
CA LEU A 73 -3.84 12.41 -11.60
C LEU A 73 -5.07 13.32 -11.47
N PRO A 74 -5.88 13.14 -10.41
CA PRO A 74 -7.02 14.03 -10.15
C PRO A 74 -6.55 15.48 -9.94
N HIS A 75 -7.23 16.42 -10.59
CA HIS A 75 -7.02 17.87 -10.46
C HIS A 75 -7.74 18.46 -9.24
#